data_AF-A0AAV0NKI4-F1
#
_entry.id   AF-A0AAV0NKI4-F1
#
_cell.length_a   1.000
_cell.length_b   1.000
_cell.length_c   1.000
_cell.angle_alpha   90.00
_cell.angle_beta   90.00
_cell.angle_gamma   90.00
#
_symmetry.space_group_name_H-M   'P 1'
#
loop_
_entity.id
_entity.type
_entity.pdbx_description
1 polymer ?
#
loop_
_entity_poly.entity_id
_entity_poly.type
_entity_poly.pdbx_seq_one_letter_code
_entity_poly.pdbx_strand_id
1 'polypeptide(L)'
;MNVDVLIETEVVRVGERDVAGHMVGENDGVIWFRRVGLDNNAGEEGIRVGLSKVIVERMKWEEERVGWRSGEGGKNRVKKVEEFGGGGGGGMNNWKRFGYFVLVERFVLRRMDGDFLMSYEFKHIHQFRKKWE
;
A
#
# COMPACT_ATOMS: atom_id res chain seq x y z
N MET A 1 -9.25 12.06 20.38
CA MET A 1 -7.99 11.79 19.66
C MET A 1 -8.13 12.27 18.22
N ASN A 2 -7.13 12.98 17.71
CA ASN A 2 -7.07 13.40 16.30
C ASN A 2 -6.09 12.48 15.55
N VAL A 3 -6.49 12.00 14.38
CA VAL A 3 -5.65 11.24 13.46
C VAL A 3 -5.56 12.04 12.18
N ASP A 4 -4.35 12.49 11.82
CA ASP A 4 -4.06 13.19 10.57
C ASP A 4 -2.81 12.58 9.95
N VAL A 5 -2.99 11.71 8.96
CA VAL A 5 -1.91 10.91 8.36
C VAL A 5 -2.02 10.92 6.84
N LEU A 6 -0.89 11.12 6.17
CA LEU A 6 -0.77 10.89 4.73
C LEU A 6 -0.42 9.42 4.47
N ILE A 7 -1.25 8.73 3.71
CA ILE A 7 -1.13 7.31 3.44
C ILE A 7 -0.86 7.12 1.95
N GLU A 8 0.24 6.43 1.63
CA GLU A 8 0.45 5.85 0.29
C GLU A 8 -0.60 4.78 0.05
N THR A 9 -1.54 5.05 -0.86
CA THR A 9 -2.64 4.15 -1.20
C THR A 9 -2.24 3.08 -2.20
N GLU A 10 -1.09 3.26 -2.82
CA GLU A 10 -0.54 2.41 -3.85
C GLU A 10 0.94 2.18 -3.52
N VAL A 11 1.32 0.93 -3.27
CA VAL A 11 2.69 0.58 -2.85
C VAL A 11 3.22 -0.57 -3.69
N VAL A 12 4.41 -0.39 -4.26
CA VAL A 12 5.09 -1.40 -5.08
C VAL A 12 6.30 -1.91 -4.32
N ARG A 13 6.54 -3.23 -4.40
CA ARG A 13 7.75 -3.87 -3.86
C ARG A 13 8.37 -4.77 -4.92
N VAL A 14 9.69 -4.71 -5.06
CA VAL A 14 10.43 -5.41 -6.14
C VAL A 14 11.64 -6.12 -5.55
N GLY A 15 11.82 -7.38 -5.93
CA GLY A 15 12.89 -8.23 -5.41
C GLY A 15 12.46 -8.85 -4.11
N GLU A 16 12.94 -8.34 -2.98
CA GLU A 16 12.58 -8.85 -1.65
C GLU A 16 11.29 -8.18 -1.11
N ARG A 17 10.60 -8.88 -0.21
CA ARG A 17 9.27 -8.47 0.28
C ARG A 17 9.23 -7.15 1.03
N ASP A 18 10.34 -6.67 1.58
CA ASP A 18 10.37 -5.45 2.39
C ASP A 18 11.06 -4.28 1.67
N VAL A 19 11.36 -4.45 0.40
CA VAL A 19 12.09 -3.47 -0.39
C VAL A 19 11.14 -2.66 -1.26
N ALA A 20 11.22 -1.33 -1.13
CA ALA A 20 10.44 -0.41 -1.93
C ALA A 20 10.80 -0.52 -3.42
N GLY A 21 9.77 -0.53 -4.26
CA GLY A 21 9.90 -0.35 -5.69
C GLY A 21 9.08 0.85 -6.17
N HIS A 22 9.31 1.27 -7.40
CA HIS A 22 8.52 2.30 -8.05
C HIS A 22 8.20 1.92 -9.50
N MET A 23 7.10 2.46 -10.01
CA MET A 23 6.80 2.44 -11.44
C MET A 23 7.70 3.45 -12.15
N VAL A 24 8.42 3.00 -13.18
CA VAL A 24 9.37 3.82 -13.94
C VAL A 24 8.70 4.45 -15.16
N GLY A 25 7.76 3.74 -15.79
CA GLY A 25 7.03 4.19 -16.96
C GLY A 25 6.50 3.05 -17.81
N GLU A 26 5.82 3.42 -18.89
CA GLU A 26 5.33 2.51 -19.92
C GLU A 26 6.25 2.54 -21.14
N ASN A 27 6.57 1.37 -21.70
CA ASN A 27 7.22 1.23 -23.00
C ASN A 27 6.63 0.03 -23.74
N ASP A 28 6.13 0.23 -24.96
CA ASP A 28 5.58 -0.81 -25.84
C ASP A 28 4.52 -1.71 -25.16
N GLY A 29 3.57 -1.10 -24.44
CA GLY A 29 2.54 -1.83 -23.71
C GLY A 29 3.03 -2.62 -22.49
N VAL A 30 4.28 -2.38 -22.04
CA VAL A 30 4.85 -2.94 -20.81
C VAL A 30 5.06 -1.82 -19.79
N ILE A 31 4.51 -2.01 -18.59
CA ILE A 31 4.78 -1.17 -17.43
C ILE A 31 6.00 -1.72 -16.71
N TRP A 32 7.00 -0.87 -16.53
CA TRP A 32 8.24 -1.22 -15.88
C TRP A 32 8.27 -0.77 -14.43
N PHE A 33 8.71 -1.68 -13.57
CA PHE A 33 8.92 -1.43 -12.16
C PHE A 33 10.37 -1.71 -11.79
N ARG A 34 10.89 -0.95 -10.83
CA ARG A 34 12.28 -1.07 -10.37
C ARG A 34 12.35 -0.99 -8.86
N ARG A 35 13.29 -1.74 -8.28
CA ARG A 35 13.73 -1.60 -6.88
C ARG A 35 14.37 -0.21 -6.66
N VAL A 36 13.95 0.49 -5.61
CA VAL A 36 14.52 1.79 -5.20
C VAL A 36 15.97 1.60 -4.72
N GLY A 37 16.84 2.56 -5.02
CA GLY A 37 18.22 2.60 -4.50
C GLY A 37 19.27 1.94 -5.38
N LEU A 38 18.89 1.46 -6.58
CA LEU A 38 19.83 0.90 -7.58
C LEU A 38 20.14 1.87 -8.71
N ASP A 39 19.82 3.16 -8.52
CA ASP A 39 19.87 4.17 -9.57
C ASP A 39 21.30 4.69 -9.83
N ASN A 40 22.24 4.40 -8.92
CA ASN A 40 23.57 5.01 -8.88
C ASN A 40 24.74 4.07 -9.22
N ASN A 41 24.51 2.77 -9.44
CA ASN A 41 25.56 1.84 -9.86
C ASN A 41 25.40 1.52 -11.35
N ALA A 42 26.17 2.19 -12.20
CA ALA A 42 26.20 2.08 -13.65
C ALA A 42 26.64 0.70 -14.21
N GLY A 43 26.54 -0.37 -13.41
CA GLY A 43 26.98 -1.72 -13.78
C GLY A 43 26.20 -2.88 -13.16
N GLU A 44 25.35 -2.65 -12.14
CA GLU A 44 24.38 -3.66 -11.72
C GLU A 44 23.07 -3.36 -12.45
N GLU A 45 22.63 -4.26 -13.32
CA GLU A 45 21.25 -4.26 -13.81
C GLU A 45 20.32 -4.48 -12.60
N GLY A 46 19.95 -3.38 -11.94
CA GLY A 46 19.08 -3.47 -10.78
C GLY A 46 17.79 -4.19 -11.12
N ILE A 47 17.20 -4.89 -10.15
CA ILE A 47 16.02 -5.74 -10.38
C ILE A 47 14.90 -4.91 -11.01
N ARG A 48 14.56 -5.24 -12.25
CA ARG A 48 13.43 -4.68 -13.02
C ARG A 48 12.43 -5.78 -13.31
N VAL A 49 11.15 -5.42 -13.20
CA VAL A 49 10.04 -6.29 -13.53
C VAL A 49 9.18 -5.58 -14.55
N GLY A 50 8.96 -6.20 -15.69
CA GLY A 50 8.03 -5.74 -16.71
C GLY A 50 6.73 -6.52 -16.60
N LEU A 51 5.60 -5.80 -16.55
CA LEU A 51 4.26 -6.39 -16.64
C LEU A 51 3.54 -5.80 -17.85
N SER A 52 2.78 -6.63 -18.58
CA SER A 52 1.88 -6.12 -19.60
C SER A 52 0.94 -5.08 -18.98
N LYS A 53 0.76 -3.96 -19.68
CA LYS A 53 -0.14 -2.87 -19.30
C LYS A 53 -1.54 -3.38 -18.99
N VAL A 54 -2.05 -4.30 -19.81
CA VAL A 54 -3.39 -4.89 -19.63
C VAL A 54 -3.51 -5.58 -18.26
N ILE A 55 -2.45 -6.25 -17.79
CA ILE A 55 -2.43 -6.90 -16.47
C ILE A 55 -2.47 -5.83 -15.37
N VAL A 56 -1.64 -4.78 -15.49
CA VAL A 56 -1.57 -3.70 -14.50
C VAL A 56 -2.90 -2.94 -14.41
N GLU A 57 -3.49 -2.59 -15.55
CA GLU A 57 -4.80 -1.95 -15.62
C GLU A 57 -5.89 -2.86 -15.06
N ARG A 58 -5.84 -4.16 -15.32
CA ARG A 58 -6.79 -5.10 -14.73
C ARG A 58 -6.67 -5.17 -13.21
N MET A 59 -5.46 -5.23 -12.67
CA MET A 59 -5.24 -5.19 -11.21
C MET A 59 -5.87 -3.95 -10.59
N LYS A 60 -5.66 -2.77 -11.18
CA LYS A 60 -6.26 -1.52 -10.69
C LYS A 60 -7.79 -1.55 -10.78
N TRP A 61 -8.33 -1.98 -11.91
CA TRP A 61 -9.77 -2.04 -12.13
C TRP A 61 -10.50 -2.95 -11.13
N GLU A 62 -9.88 -4.07 -10.75
CA GLU A 62 -10.42 -5.00 -9.73
C GLU A 62 -10.60 -4.34 -8.36
N GLU A 63 -9.73 -3.40 -8.01
CA GLU A 63 -9.77 -2.65 -6.75
C GLU A 63 -10.74 -1.45 -6.87
N GLU A 64 -10.69 -0.75 -8.00
CA GLU A 64 -11.54 0.43 -8.26
C GLU A 64 -13.03 0.07 -8.24
N ARG A 65 -13.41 -1.08 -8.80
CA ARG A 65 -14.81 -1.53 -8.80
C ARG A 65 -15.36 -1.81 -7.41
N VAL A 66 -14.51 -2.06 -6.41
CA VAL A 66 -14.89 -2.22 -4.99
C VAL A 66 -14.67 -0.94 -4.18
N GLY A 67 -14.53 0.19 -4.87
CA GLY A 67 -14.50 1.52 -4.28
C GLY A 67 -13.11 2.02 -3.89
N TRP A 68 -12.03 1.28 -4.19
CA TRP A 68 -10.69 1.83 -4.06
C TRP A 68 -10.51 3.02 -5.01
N ARG A 69 -9.78 4.04 -4.54
CA ARG A 69 -9.38 5.17 -5.38
C ARG A 69 -7.93 5.52 -5.13
N SER A 70 -7.18 5.70 -6.21
CA SER A 70 -5.85 6.29 -6.10
C SER A 70 -5.96 7.72 -5.62
N GLY A 71 -5.08 8.11 -4.69
CA GLY A 71 -4.94 9.49 -4.29
C GLY A 71 -4.07 10.28 -5.25
N GLU A 72 -4.04 11.60 -5.09
CA GLU A 72 -3.12 12.45 -5.85
C GLU A 72 -1.67 12.01 -5.59
N GLY A 73 -0.93 11.68 -6.65
CA GLY A 73 0.42 11.10 -6.54
C GLY A 73 0.47 9.75 -5.82
N GLY A 74 -0.63 8.98 -5.82
CA GLY A 74 -0.72 7.69 -5.14
C GLY A 74 -0.84 7.80 -3.61
N LYS A 75 -1.18 8.99 -3.09
CA LYS A 75 -1.28 9.27 -1.65
C LYS A 75 -2.61 9.91 -1.32
N ASN A 76 -3.21 9.51 -0.20
CA ASN A 76 -4.41 10.13 0.35
C ASN A 76 -4.21 10.55 1.80
N ARG A 77 -4.75 11.71 2.17
CA ARG A 77 -4.72 12.21 3.55
C ARG A 77 -5.97 11.77 4.30
N VAL A 78 -5.78 11.08 5.41
CA VAL A 78 -6.86 10.66 6.31
C VAL A 78 -6.88 11.59 7.52
N LYS A 79 -7.97 12.35 7.66
CA LYS A 79 -8.25 13.19 8.83
C LYS A 79 -9.48 12.66 9.58
N LYS A 80 -9.32 12.29 10.85
CA LYS A 80 -10.41 11.83 11.70
C LYS A 80 -10.30 12.32 13.12
N VAL A 81 -11.44 12.55 13.74
CA VAL A 81 -11.58 12.87 15.15
C VAL A 81 -12.37 11.74 15.79
N GLU A 82 -11.82 11.16 16.84
CA GLU A 82 -12.51 10.15 17.66
C GLU A 82 -12.66 10.67 19.08
N GLU A 83 -13.89 10.69 19.54
CA GLU A 83 -14.22 11.03 20.92
C GLU A 83 -14.01 9.81 21.81
N PHE A 84 -13.32 10.00 22.93
CA PHE A 84 -13.17 8.96 23.93
C PHE A 84 -14.47 8.86 24.72
N GLY A 85 -15.30 7.88 24.38
CA GLY A 85 -16.51 7.53 25.14
C GLY A 85 -16.16 6.79 26.42
N GLY A 86 -15.48 7.47 27.35
CA GLY A 86 -15.10 6.90 28.65
C GLY A 86 -16.32 6.27 29.32
N GLY A 87 -16.22 4.97 29.63
CA GLY A 87 -17.25 4.26 30.37
C GLY A 87 -17.50 4.95 31.71
N GLY A 88 -18.73 5.40 31.92
CA GLY A 88 -19.17 5.97 33.18
C GLY A 88 -19.09 4.91 34.29
N GLY A 89 -18.61 5.35 35.46
CA GLY A 89 -18.68 4.58 36.70
C GLY A 89 -17.32 4.16 37.25
N GLY A 90 -16.77 5.03 38.11
CA GLY A 90 -15.92 4.69 39.26
C GLY A 90 -14.84 3.63 39.08
N GLY A 91 -13.59 4.09 38.91
CA GLY A 91 -12.40 3.32 39.29
C GLY A 91 -11.45 2.99 38.14
N MET A 92 -10.22 3.51 38.27
CA MET A 92 -9.02 3.24 37.47
C MET A 92 -9.03 3.69 35.99
N ASN A 93 -8.28 4.76 35.72
CA ASN A 93 -7.79 5.20 34.41
C ASN A 93 -7.01 4.07 33.69
N ASN A 94 -7.69 3.15 33.06
CA ASN A 94 -7.05 2.23 32.11
C ASN A 94 -7.02 2.90 30.74
N TRP A 95 -5.92 3.59 30.45
CA TRP A 95 -5.63 4.12 29.12
C TRP A 95 -5.65 2.97 28.11
N LYS A 96 -6.72 2.86 27.34
CA LYS A 96 -6.81 1.88 26.26
C LYS A 96 -6.08 2.39 25.04
N ARG A 97 -5.23 1.56 24.43
CA ARG A 97 -4.53 1.92 23.20
C ARG A 97 -5.56 1.96 22.08
N PHE A 98 -5.59 3.07 21.36
CA PHE A 98 -6.44 3.22 20.19
C PHE A 98 -5.66 2.94 18.90
N GLY A 99 -6.21 2.09 18.03
CA GLY A 99 -5.63 1.74 16.75
C GLY A 99 -6.60 1.98 15.59
N TYR A 100 -6.04 2.52 14.51
CA TYR A 100 -6.70 2.63 13.19
C TYR A 100 -6.03 1.66 12.23
N PHE A 101 -6.82 0.74 11.68
CA PHE A 101 -6.38 -0.25 10.71
C PHE A 101 -7.06 0.03 9.38
N VAL A 102 -6.34 -0.18 8.28
CA VAL A 102 -6.83 0.00 6.90
C VAL A 102 -6.72 -1.36 6.21
N LEU A 103 -7.75 -1.73 5.42
CA LEU A 103 -7.66 -2.91 4.59
C LEU A 103 -6.60 -2.72 3.50
N VAL A 104 -5.73 -3.72 3.34
CA VAL A 104 -4.72 -3.76 2.28
C VAL A 104 -4.96 -5.00 1.43
N GLU A 105 -5.25 -4.80 0.16
CA GLU A 105 -5.30 -5.88 -0.83
C GLU A 105 -3.97 -5.91 -1.60
N ARG A 106 -3.46 -7.10 -1.91
CA ARG A 106 -2.11 -7.29 -2.44
C ARG A 106 -2.10 -8.31 -3.56
N PHE A 107 -1.64 -7.90 -4.73
CA PHE A 107 -1.26 -8.81 -5.80
C PHE A 107 0.20 -9.21 -5.59
N VAL A 108 0.47 -10.52 -5.63
CA VAL A 108 1.81 -11.08 -5.45
C VAL A 108 2.20 -11.82 -6.71
N LEU A 109 3.28 -11.37 -7.34
CA LEU A 109 3.90 -12.04 -8.46
C LEU A 109 5.04 -12.92 -7.97
N ARG A 110 5.04 -14.18 -8.39
CA ARG A 110 6.07 -15.16 -8.07
C ARG A 110 6.68 -15.72 -9.35
N ARG A 111 7.96 -16.09 -9.25
CA ARG A 111 8.63 -16.89 -10.26
C ARG A 111 8.11 -18.34 -10.21
N MET A 112 8.43 -19.11 -11.25
CA MET A 112 7.98 -20.51 -11.37
C MET A 112 8.55 -21.42 -10.27
N ASP A 113 9.69 -21.05 -9.69
CA ASP A 113 10.30 -21.70 -8.52
C ASP A 113 9.57 -21.38 -7.19
N GLY A 114 8.58 -20.48 -7.22
CA GLY A 114 7.81 -20.04 -6.05
C GLY A 114 8.36 -18.80 -5.36
N ASP A 115 9.53 -18.30 -5.79
CA ASP A 115 10.17 -17.13 -5.20
C ASP A 115 9.37 -15.87 -5.45
N PHE A 116 9.36 -15.01 -4.43
CA PHE A 116 8.74 -13.71 -4.52
C PHE A 116 9.50 -12.83 -5.51
N LEU A 117 8.78 -12.19 -6.45
CA LEU A 117 9.37 -11.29 -7.42
C LEU A 117 8.94 -9.85 -7.17
N MET A 118 7.64 -9.65 -6.94
CA MET A 118 7.05 -8.33 -6.74
C MET A 118 5.71 -8.45 -6.00
N SER A 119 5.33 -7.37 -5.30
CA SER A 119 3.94 -7.13 -4.93
C SER A 119 3.46 -5.74 -5.31
N TYR A 120 2.16 -5.66 -5.53
CA TYR A 120 1.43 -4.42 -5.73
C TYR A 120 0.30 -4.34 -4.72
N GLU A 121 0.38 -3.36 -3.82
CA GLU A 121 -0.51 -3.21 -2.67
C GLU A 121 -1.43 -1.99 -2.82
N PHE A 122 -2.70 -2.19 -2.52
CA PHE A 122 -3.76 -1.21 -2.57
C PHE A 122 -4.34 -1.01 -1.17
N LYS A 123 -4.15 0.18 -0.58
CA LYS A 123 -4.70 0.50 0.74
C LYS A 123 -6.06 1.18 0.59
N HIS A 124 -7.09 0.50 1.08
CA HIS A 124 -8.50 0.92 0.99
C HIS A 124 -8.84 1.89 2.11
N ILE A 125 -8.48 3.17 1.97
CA ILE A 125 -8.70 4.18 3.02
C ILE A 125 -10.19 4.39 3.41
N HIS A 126 -11.12 3.99 2.54
CA HIS A 126 -12.56 3.93 2.82
C HIS A 126 -12.96 2.74 3.70
N GLN A 127 -12.14 1.68 3.73
CA GLN A 127 -12.33 0.48 4.53
C GLN A 127 -11.36 0.45 5.70
N PHE A 128 -11.81 0.99 6.84
CA PHE A 128 -11.00 1.05 8.06
C PHE A 128 -11.71 0.39 9.23
N ARG A 129 -10.89 -0.13 10.16
CA ARG A 129 -11.35 -0.68 11.42
C ARG A 129 -10.70 0.09 12.56
N LYS A 130 -11.53 0.53 13.51
CA LYS A 130 -11.07 1.10 14.77
C LYS A 130 -11.07 0.05 15.87
N LYS A 131 -10.05 0.04 16.72
CA LYS A 131 -9.90 -0.89 17.84
C LYS A 131 -9.40 -0.15 19.07
N TRP A 132 -9.98 -0.46 20.22
CA TRP A 132 -9.46 -0.10 21.53
C TRP A 132 -8.88 -1.37 22.17
N GLU A 133 -7.64 -1.31 22.64
CA GLU A 133 -6.95 -2.39 23.38
C GLU A 133 -6.83 -2.02 24.86
#